data_AF-A0A9E2WXC9-F1
#
_entry.id   AF-A0A9E2WXC9-F1
#
_cell.length_a   1.000
_cell.length_b   1.000
_cell.length_c   1.000
_cell.angle_alpha   90.00
_cell.angle_beta   90.00
_cell.angle_gamma   90.00
#
_symmetry.space_group_name_H-M   'P 1'
#
loop_
_entity.id
_entity.type
_entity.pdbx_description
1 polymer ?
#
loop_
_entity_poly.entity_id
_entity_poly.type
_entity_poly.pdbx_seq_one_letter_code
_entity_poly.pdbx_strand_id
1 'polypeptide(L)' 'MGESFQVECPHCRKSFAAELLDGAAARYRGFKCPHCKLFVPAERVDPKTQETPSS' A
#
# COMPACT_ATOMS: atom_id res chain seq x y z
N MET A 1 15.78 5.59 -6.87
CA MET A 1 15.73 4.45 -5.93
C MET A 1 14.25 4.24 -5.65
N GLY A 2 13.70 3.07 -6.00
CA GLY A 2 12.29 2.78 -5.76
C GLY A 2 12.06 2.38 -4.32
N GLU A 3 11.12 3.03 -3.64
CA GLU A 3 10.75 2.71 -2.25
C GLU A 3 9.78 1.53 -2.26
N SER A 4 10.17 0.44 -1.58
CA SER A 4 9.30 -0.71 -1.38
C SER A 4 8.57 -0.60 -0.04
N PHE A 5 7.26 -0.80 -0.07
CA PHE A 5 6.37 -0.70 1.09
C PHE A 5 5.89 -2.08 1.50
N GLN A 6 5.72 -2.27 2.81
CA GLN A 6 5.18 -3.49 3.37
C GLN A 6 3.65 -3.40 3.44
N VAL A 7 2.98 -4.22 2.64
CA VAL A 7 1.55 -4.12 2.37
C VAL A 7 0.88 -5.41 2.79
N GLU A 8 -0.22 -5.32 3.52
CA GLU A 8 -1.07 -6.49 3.79
C GLU A 8 -2.18 -6.61 2.75
N CYS A 9 -2.27 -7.78 2.11
CA CYS A 9 -3.35 -8.04 1.16
C CYS A 9 -4.65 -8.35 1.91
N PRO A 10 -5.77 -7.62 1.72
CA PRO A 10 -7.03 -7.93 2.38
C PRO A 10 -7.67 -9.25 1.93
N HIS A 11 -7.24 -9.80 0.79
CA HIS A 11 -7.78 -11.05 0.23
C HIS A 11 -7.17 -12.30 0.84
N CYS A 12 -5.84 -12.34 0.98
CA CYS A 12 -5.12 -13.49 1.53
C CYS A 12 -4.53 -13.24 2.92
N ARG A 13 -4.66 -12.00 3.43
CA ARG A 13 -4.07 -11.52 4.69
C ARG A 13 -2.60 -11.89 4.86
N LYS A 14 -1.87 -11.90 3.73
CA LYS A 14 -0.42 -12.05 3.69
C LYS A 14 0.20 -10.67 3.48
N SER A 15 1.20 -10.38 4.29
CA SER A 15 2.09 -9.24 4.11
C SER A 15 3.02 -9.50 2.92
N PHE A 16 3.27 -8.49 2.10
CA PHE A 16 4.21 -8.56 0.98
C PHE A 16 4.89 -7.21 0.78
N ALA A 17 6.14 -7.22 0.32
CA ALA A 17 6.84 -6.02 -0.08
C ALA A 17 6.52 -5.70 -1.54
N ALA A 18 6.00 -4.50 -1.81
CA ALA A 18 5.74 -4.04 -3.16
C ALA A 18 6.13 -2.58 -3.31
N GLU A 19 6.64 -2.23 -4.49
CA GLU A 19 6.86 -0.84 -4.85
C GLU A 19 5.52 -0.14 -5.03
N LEU A 20 5.40 1.06 -4.48
CA LEU A 20 4.19 1.84 -4.64
C LEU A 20 4.05 2.26 -6.09
N LEU A 21 2.97 1.84 -6.73
CA LEU A 21 2.64 2.26 -8.08
C LEU A 21 2.07 3.68 -7.99
N ASP A 22 2.94 4.67 -7.98
CA ASP A 22 2.58 6.09 -8.04
C ASP A 22 2.58 6.52 -9.51
N GLY A 23 1.44 6.33 -10.19
CA GLY A 23 1.22 6.86 -11.54
C GLY A 23 0.88 8.35 -11.52
N ALA A 24 0.80 8.97 -12.71
CA ALA A 24 0.51 10.41 -12.90
C ALA A 24 -0.81 10.93 -12.29
N ALA A 25 -1.64 10.07 -11.71
CA ALA A 25 -2.85 10.45 -10.99
C ALA A 25 -3.00 9.63 -9.70
N ALA A 26 -3.26 10.32 -8.59
CA ALA A 26 -3.41 9.75 -7.24
C ALA A 26 -4.45 8.61 -7.12
N ARG A 27 -5.37 8.49 -8.07
CA ARG A 27 -6.39 7.42 -8.13
C ARG A 27 -5.84 6.05 -8.47
N TYR A 28 -4.63 5.95 -9.01
CA TYR A 28 -3.98 4.68 -9.34
C TYR A 28 -2.92 4.26 -8.31
N ARG A 29 -2.86 4.96 -7.17
CA ARG A 29 -1.87 4.75 -6.11
C ARG A 29 -2.18 3.46 -5.34
N GLY A 30 -1.37 2.43 -5.56
CA GLY A 30 -1.60 1.13 -4.93
C GLY A 30 -0.53 0.10 -5.20
N PHE A 31 -0.83 -1.14 -4.86
CA PHE A 31 0.11 -2.25 -4.85
C PHE A 31 -0.49 -3.47 -5.53
N LYS A 32 0.34 -4.25 -6.21
CA LYS A 32 -0.09 -5.50 -6.84
C LYS A 32 0.34 -6.68 -5.97
N CYS A 33 -0.63 -7.41 -5.43
CA CYS A 33 -0.32 -8.59 -4.62
C CYS A 33 0.24 -9.71 -5.51
N PRO A 34 1.43 -10.28 -5.23
CA PRO A 34 1.99 -11.38 -6.03
C PRO A 34 1.22 -12.69 -5.85
N HIS A 35 0.54 -12.87 -4.71
CA HIS A 35 -0.22 -14.08 -4.38
C HIS A 35 -1.58 -14.12 -5.09
N CYS A 36 -2.31 -13.00 -5.08
CA CYS A 36 -3.66 -12.91 -5.64
C CYS A 36 -3.68 -12.31 -7.04
N LYS A 37 -2.60 -11.64 -7.46
CA LYS A 37 -2.53 -10.79 -8.67
C LYS A 37 -3.57 -9.66 -8.70
N LEU A 38 -4.19 -9.37 -7.55
CA LEU A 38 -5.18 -8.32 -7.34
C LEU A 38 -4.51 -7.00 -6.95
N PHE A 39 -5.19 -5.91 -7.29
CA PHE A 39 -4.81 -4.56 -6.92
C PHE A 39 -5.28 -4.24 -5.50
N VAL A 40 -4.36 -3.76 -4.67
CA VAL A 40 -4.59 -3.33 -3.30
C VAL A 40 -4.38 -1.82 -3.24
N PRO A 41 -5.42 -1.01 -2.95
CA PRO A 41 -5.28 0.44 -2.89
C PRO A 41 -4.38 0.86 -1.72
N ALA A 42 -3.48 1.82 -1.95
CA ALA A 42 -2.53 2.30 -0.92
C ALA A 42 -3.24 3.01 0.25
N GLU A 43 -4.46 3.51 0.02
CA GLU A 43 -5.34 4.13 1.03
C GLU A 43 -5.60 3.23 2.24
N ARG A 44 -5.60 1.91 2.02
CA ARG A 44 -5.84 0.89 3.06
C ARG A 44 -4.57 0.40 3.73
N VAL A 45 -3.41 0.85 3.26
CA VAL A 45 -2.12 0.51 3.83
C VAL A 45 -1.79 1.66 4.77
N ASP A 46 -2.41 1.65 5.95
CA ASP A 46 -2.26 2.70 6.94
C ASP A 46 -0.76 2.94 7.24
N PRO A 47 -0.20 4.13 6.92
CA PRO A 47 1.05 4.56 7.53
C PRO A 47 0.72 4.97 8.96
N LYS A 48 0.42 4.00 9.83
CA LYS A 48 0.12 4.32 11.21
C LYS A 48 1.42 4.67 11.93
N THR A 49 1.47 5.92 12.38
CA THR A 49 2.51 6.61 13.17
C THR A 49 3.40 7.47 12.27
N GLN A 50 3.37 8.80 12.33
CA GLN A 50 3.32 9.73 13.48
C GLN A 50 2.62 11.00 12.93
N GLU A 51 1.61 11.64 13.52
CA GLU A 51 1.55 12.30 14.82
C GLU A 51 0.09 12.49 15.27
N THR A 52 -0.09 12.65 16.58
CA THR A 52 -1.31 12.72 17.36
C THR A 52 -2.32 13.80 16.93
N PRO A 53 -3.65 13.61 17.11
CA PRO A 53 -4.57 14.73 17.17
C PRO A 53 -4.26 15.54 18.45
N SER A 54 -3.68 16.73 18.28
CA SER A 54 -3.58 17.74 19.33
C SER A 54 -3.73 19.12 18.70
N SER A 55 -4.97 19.58 18.60
CA SER A 55 -5.48 20.73 19.37
C SER A 55 -6.92 21.02 19.01
#